data_AF-A0A6J4TY45-F1
#
_entry.id   AF-A0A6J4TY45-F1
#
_cell.length_a   1.000
_cell.length_b   1.000
_cell.length_c   1.000
_cell.angle_alpha   90.00
_cell.angle_beta   90.00
_cell.angle_gamma   90.00
#
_symmetry.space_group_name_H-M   'P 1'
#
loop_
_entity.id
_entity.type
_entity.pdbx_description
1 polymer ?
#
loop_
_entity_poly.entity_id
_entity_poly.type
_entity_poly.pdbx_seq_one_letter_code
_entity_poly.pdbx_strand_id
1 'polypeptide(L)'
;MDVRTVLSDQLVSVRWAWRSGEAPPFQLDPRGQGMGGFADRVAEDAFVWRQGRSEVSLERDGSTWRVVYTSNGRLLGPRQVLHEARHRRANHAAWDVMARVIRASRDEEEGLRVATRAAQWMREIGIPDETDD
;
A
#
# COMPACT_ATOMS: atom_id res chain seq x y z
N MET A 1 -14.88 -22.64 -9.36
CA MET A 1 -14.31 -22.03 -8.15
C MET A 1 -14.38 -20.53 -8.32
N ASP A 2 -15.12 -19.86 -7.44
CA ASP A 2 -15.46 -18.45 -7.57
C ASP A 2 -14.32 -17.58 -7.00
N VAL A 3 -13.81 -16.65 -7.80
CA VAL A 3 -12.68 -15.77 -7.46
C VAL A 3 -13.01 -14.90 -6.24
N ARG A 4 -14.30 -14.60 -6.00
CA ARG A 4 -14.74 -13.80 -4.85
C ARG A 4 -14.60 -14.52 -3.51
N THR A 5 -14.74 -15.85 -3.49
CA THR A 5 -14.62 -16.64 -2.26
C THR A 5 -13.16 -16.78 -1.82
N VAL A 6 -12.23 -16.93 -2.77
CA VAL A 6 -10.78 -17.05 -2.47
C VAL A 6 -10.19 -15.74 -1.95
N LEU A 7 -10.62 -14.60 -2.50
CA LEU A 7 -10.23 -13.28 -1.98
C LEU A 7 -10.74 -13.05 -0.55
N SER A 8 -11.94 -13.52 -0.23
CA SER A 8 -12.54 -13.36 1.10
C SER A 8 -11.76 -14.13 2.18
N ASP A 9 -11.39 -15.39 1.91
CA ASP A 9 -10.61 -16.20 2.85
C ASP A 9 -9.18 -15.68 3.05
N GLN A 10 -8.53 -15.19 1.98
CA GLN A 10 -7.22 -14.55 2.12
C GLN A 10 -7.30 -13.24 2.91
N LEU A 11 -8.34 -12.43 2.68
CA LEU A 11 -8.56 -11.19 3.44
C LEU A 11 -8.81 -11.48 4.93
N VAL A 12 -9.49 -12.57 5.28
CA VAL A 12 -9.68 -12.98 6.70
C VAL A 12 -8.37 -13.41 7.34
N SER A 13 -7.53 -14.17 6.63
CA SER A 13 -6.23 -14.63 7.14
C SER A 13 -5.23 -13.48 7.29
N VAL A 14 -5.19 -12.57 6.31
CA VAL A 14 -4.46 -11.29 6.37
C VAL A 14 -4.99 -10.47 7.54
N ARG A 15 -6.29 -10.21 7.63
CA ARG A 15 -6.87 -9.45 8.75
C ARG A 15 -6.51 -10.03 10.13
N TRP A 16 -6.41 -11.35 10.27
CA TRP A 16 -5.98 -12.01 11.51
C TRP A 16 -4.50 -11.80 11.82
N ALA A 17 -3.60 -12.05 10.87
CA ALA A 17 -2.15 -11.84 11.05
C ALA A 17 -1.84 -10.38 11.45
N TRP A 18 -2.53 -9.42 10.83
CA TRP A 18 -2.34 -7.99 11.11
C TRP A 18 -2.91 -7.56 12.46
N ARG A 19 -3.93 -8.25 12.99
CA ARG A 19 -4.50 -7.99 14.32
C ARG A 19 -3.65 -8.61 15.44
N SER A 20 -2.95 -9.70 15.16
CA SER A 20 -2.10 -10.42 16.12
C SER A 20 -0.67 -9.85 16.23
N GLY A 21 -0.28 -8.91 15.37
CA GLY A 21 1.10 -8.40 15.30
C GLY A 21 2.07 -9.36 14.62
N GLU A 22 1.56 -10.43 13.99
CA GLU A 22 2.34 -11.35 13.17
C GLU A 22 2.48 -10.80 11.74
N ALA A 23 3.67 -10.98 11.16
CA ALA A 23 3.86 -10.69 9.75
C ALA A 23 3.02 -11.67 8.92
N PRO A 24 2.21 -11.22 7.96
CA PRO A 24 1.36 -12.11 7.17
C PRO A 24 2.22 -12.98 6.26
N PRO A 25 1.84 -14.24 6.00
CA PRO A 25 2.52 -15.09 5.04
C PRO A 25 2.10 -14.65 3.63
N PHE A 26 2.75 -13.62 3.09
CA PHE A 26 2.48 -13.16 1.71
C PHE A 26 3.18 -14.03 0.66
N GLN A 27 3.00 -15.35 0.73
CA GLN A 27 3.44 -16.25 -0.33
C GLN A 27 2.25 -16.48 -1.27
N LEU A 28 2.08 -15.58 -2.25
CA LEU A 28 1.11 -15.74 -3.33
C LEU A 28 1.83 -16.29 -4.57
N ASP A 29 1.30 -17.39 -5.09
CA ASP A 29 1.75 -18.11 -6.28
C ASP A 29 2.05 -17.18 -7.47
N PRO A 30 3.14 -17.40 -8.23
CA PRO A 30 3.58 -16.54 -9.33
C PRO A 30 2.77 -16.71 -10.63
N ARG A 31 1.46 -17.01 -10.57
CA ARG A 31 0.65 -17.31 -11.76
C ARG A 31 -0.73 -16.64 -11.72
N GLY A 32 -0.89 -15.50 -12.41
CA GLY A 32 -2.19 -15.06 -12.93
C GLY A 32 -2.44 -13.55 -13.03
N GLN A 33 -2.42 -13.04 -14.27
CA GLN A 33 -2.92 -11.74 -14.80
C GLN A 33 -4.30 -11.31 -14.25
N GLY A 34 -4.79 -10.05 -14.24
CA GLY A 34 -4.43 -8.76 -14.86
C GLY A 34 -5.72 -7.89 -14.94
N MET A 35 -5.57 -6.60 -15.30
CA MET A 35 -6.59 -5.55 -15.61
C MET A 35 -7.10 -4.59 -14.50
N GLY A 36 -7.03 -3.29 -14.83
CA GLY A 36 -7.70 -2.19 -14.13
C GLY A 36 -6.80 -0.95 -14.00
N GLY A 37 -6.48 -0.32 -15.12
CA GLY A 37 -5.55 0.80 -15.21
C GLY A 37 -6.13 2.12 -14.70
N PHE A 38 -5.26 2.92 -14.07
CA PHE A 38 -5.15 4.38 -14.09
C PHE A 38 -3.84 4.70 -13.36
N ALA A 39 -2.72 4.71 -14.07
CA ALA A 39 -1.47 5.25 -13.56
C ALA A 39 -0.89 6.20 -14.61
N ASP A 40 -1.18 7.47 -14.38
CA ASP A 40 -0.56 8.62 -15.03
C ASP A 40 0.97 8.51 -14.89
N ARG A 41 1.70 8.84 -15.96
CA ARG A 41 3.11 8.48 -16.22
C ARG A 41 4.14 9.27 -15.38
N VAL A 42 3.96 9.31 -14.06
CA VAL A 42 4.94 9.77 -13.05
C VAL A 42 5.26 8.62 -12.06
N ALA A 43 4.84 7.40 -12.39
CA ALA A 43 4.63 6.29 -11.46
C ALA A 43 5.70 5.19 -11.53
N GLU A 44 6.99 5.54 -11.66
CA GLU A 44 8.06 4.54 -11.48
C GLU A 44 8.62 4.57 -10.03
N ASP A 45 8.74 5.74 -9.40
CA ASP A 45 9.40 5.87 -8.09
C ASP A 45 8.46 5.94 -6.87
N ALA A 46 7.15 6.10 -7.08
CA ALA A 46 6.18 6.26 -5.99
C ALA A 46 4.84 5.55 -6.25
N PHE A 47 4.37 4.82 -5.25
CA PHE A 47 3.01 4.29 -5.17
C PHE A 47 2.07 5.37 -4.63
N VAL A 48 0.96 5.62 -5.33
CA VAL A 48 0.00 6.67 -4.94
C VAL A 48 -1.42 6.14 -4.95
N TRP A 49 -2.13 6.35 -3.84
CA TRP A 49 -3.56 6.14 -3.72
C TRP A 49 -4.27 7.49 -3.53
N ARG A 50 -5.39 7.68 -4.22
CA ARG A 50 -6.20 8.90 -4.20
C ARG A 50 -7.67 8.57 -4.03
N GLN A 51 -8.34 9.30 -3.13
CA GLN A 51 -9.80 9.26 -3.03
C GLN A 51 -10.35 10.62 -2.59
N GLY A 52 -11.21 11.20 -3.42
CA GLY A 52 -11.76 12.53 -3.17
C GLY A 52 -10.66 13.57 -3.02
N ARG A 53 -10.51 14.10 -1.79
CA ARG A 53 -9.50 15.12 -1.47
C ARG A 53 -8.25 14.54 -0.82
N SER A 54 -8.23 13.24 -0.58
CA SER A 54 -7.18 12.55 0.16
C SER A 54 -6.22 11.87 -0.80
N GLU A 55 -4.93 11.99 -0.53
CA GLU A 55 -3.88 11.27 -1.24
C GLU A 55 -2.90 10.68 -0.23
N VAL A 56 -2.64 9.39 -0.39
CA VAL A 56 -1.60 8.65 0.34
C VAL A 56 -0.55 8.25 -0.68
N SER A 57 0.67 8.72 -0.52
CA SER A 57 1.82 8.31 -1.33
C SER A 57 2.81 7.51 -0.49
N LEU A 58 3.50 6.61 -1.17
CA LEU A 58 4.58 5.79 -0.65
C LEU A 58 5.72 5.87 -1.66
N GLU A 59 6.88 6.32 -1.21
CA GLU A 59 8.08 6.47 -2.02
C GLU A 59 9.27 5.78 -1.36
N ARG A 60 10.23 5.36 -2.18
CA ARG A 60 11.52 4.86 -1.68
C ARG A 60 12.46 6.06 -1.48
N ASP A 61 12.92 6.27 -0.26
CA ASP A 61 13.91 7.27 0.11
C ASP A 61 15.18 6.56 0.61
N GLY A 62 16.06 6.23 -0.34
CA GLY A 62 17.28 5.45 -0.11
C GLY A 62 17.00 4.05 0.45
N SER A 63 17.36 3.83 1.72
CA SER A 63 17.13 2.59 2.47
C SER A 63 15.83 2.60 3.28
N THR A 64 15.02 3.63 3.15
CA THR A 64 13.76 3.80 3.88
C THR A 64 12.58 3.98 2.95
N TRP A 65 11.40 3.73 3.50
CA TRP A 65 10.11 3.91 2.86
C TRP A 65 9.43 5.12 3.48
N ARG A 66 9.13 6.14 2.68
CA ARG A 66 8.45 7.33 3.15
C ARG A 66 6.98 7.24 2.77
N VAL A 67 6.11 7.37 3.77
CA VAL A 67 4.66 7.43 3.60
C VAL A 67 4.20 8.84 3.88
N VAL A 68 3.49 9.44 2.93
CA VAL A 68 2.93 10.79 3.06
C VAL A 68 1.42 10.70 2.85
N TYR A 69 0.66 11.21 3.80
CA TYR A 69 -0.78 11.40 3.65
C TYR A 69 -1.10 12.89 3.65
N THR A 70 -1.80 13.30 2.60
CA THR A 70 -2.16 14.68 2.36
C THR A 70 -3.66 14.81 2.10
N SER A 71 -4.19 16.01 2.35
CA SER A 71 -5.56 16.34 1.94
C SER A 71 -5.66 17.77 1.41
N ASN A 72 -6.49 17.96 0.40
CA ASN A 72 -6.86 19.29 -0.08
C ASN A 72 -7.96 19.85 0.84
N GLY A 73 -7.74 21.05 1.40
CA GLY A 73 -8.68 21.69 2.32
C GLY A 73 -10.08 21.89 1.72
N ARG A 74 -11.07 22.20 2.59
CA ARG A 74 -12.48 22.36 2.19
C ARG A 74 -12.72 23.39 1.05
N LEU A 75 -11.79 24.32 0.85
CA LEU A 75 -11.93 25.49 -0.03
C LEU A 75 -10.81 25.62 -1.09
N LEU A 76 -10.36 24.53 -1.73
CA LEU A 76 -9.27 24.57 -2.72
C LEU A 76 -7.97 25.20 -2.19
N GLY A 77 -7.80 25.20 -0.85
CA GLY A 77 -6.59 25.65 -0.20
C GLY A 77 -5.39 24.75 -0.52
N PRO A 78 -4.18 25.20 -0.20
CA PRO A 78 -2.96 24.45 -0.49
C PRO A 78 -3.05 23.03 0.10
N ARG A 79 -2.48 22.07 -0.63
CA ARG A 79 -2.42 20.66 -0.21
C ARG A 79 -1.71 20.57 1.13
N GLN A 80 -2.41 20.08 2.15
CA GLN A 80 -1.86 19.96 3.50
C GLN A 80 -1.32 18.55 3.71
N VAL A 81 -0.09 18.45 4.22
CA VAL A 81 0.45 17.19 4.72
C VAL A 81 -0.16 16.93 6.10
N LEU A 82 -0.99 15.90 6.18
CA LEU A 82 -1.66 15.49 7.41
C LEU A 82 -0.84 14.46 8.19
N HIS A 83 0.04 13.72 7.50
CA HIS A 83 0.96 12.78 8.11
C HIS A 83 2.14 12.53 7.19
N GLU A 84 3.32 12.39 7.78
CA GLU A 84 4.53 11.96 7.12
C GLU A 84 5.32 11.05 8.06
N ALA A 85 5.73 9.89 7.57
CA ALA A 85 6.57 8.97 8.33
C ALA A 85 7.57 8.25 7.42
N ARG A 86 8.70 7.85 8.02
CA ARG A 86 9.74 7.07 7.35
C ARG A 86 9.93 5.74 8.08
N HIS A 87 9.98 4.67 7.31
CA HIS A 87 10.01 3.30 7.81
C HIS A 87 11.19 2.56 7.19
N ARG A 88 12.02 1.90 8.02
CA ARG A 88 13.11 1.04 7.50
C ARG A 88 12.60 -0.28 6.93
N ARG A 89 11.44 -0.76 7.40
CA ARG A 89 10.86 -2.05 7.00
C ARG A 89 9.66 -1.82 6.09
N ALA A 90 9.64 -2.50 4.94
CA ALA A 90 8.53 -2.45 3.99
C ALA A 90 7.19 -2.82 4.62
N ASN A 91 7.17 -3.81 5.52
CA ASN A 91 5.95 -4.20 6.24
C ASN A 91 5.36 -3.04 7.07
N HIS A 92 6.21 -2.30 7.80
CA HIS A 92 5.74 -1.16 8.59
C HIS A 92 5.23 -0.02 7.70
N ALA A 93 5.85 0.19 6.53
CA ALA A 93 5.37 1.15 5.54
C ALA A 93 4.00 0.75 4.98
N ALA A 94 3.80 -0.52 4.64
CA ALA A 94 2.50 -1.05 4.21
C ALA A 94 1.43 -0.88 5.29
N TRP A 95 1.79 -1.08 6.56
CA TRP A 95 0.92 -0.89 7.71
C TRP A 95 0.47 0.56 7.85
N ASP A 96 1.40 1.49 7.69
CA ASP A 96 1.06 2.92 7.75
C ASP A 96 0.19 3.32 6.55
N VAL A 97 0.49 2.85 5.33
CA VAL A 97 -0.38 3.06 4.15
C VAL A 97 -1.79 2.56 4.43
N MET A 98 -1.95 1.35 4.95
CA MET A 98 -3.26 0.79 5.33
C MET A 98 -3.99 1.73 6.30
N ALA A 99 -3.33 2.13 7.39
CA ALA A 99 -3.93 2.98 8.41
C ALA A 99 -4.38 4.34 7.84
N ARG A 100 -3.61 4.94 6.91
CA ARG A 100 -3.99 6.20 6.25
C ARG A 100 -5.13 6.03 5.27
N VAL A 101 -5.15 4.94 4.51
CA VAL A 101 -6.24 4.63 3.58
C VAL A 101 -7.54 4.44 4.36
N ILE A 102 -7.56 3.58 5.40
CA ILE A 102 -8.75 3.37 6.25
C ILE A 102 -9.24 4.68 6.87
N ARG A 103 -8.31 5.52 7.34
CA ARG A 103 -8.67 6.82 7.91
C ARG A 103 -9.32 7.74 6.89
N ALA A 104 -8.86 7.72 5.64
CA ALA A 104 -9.35 8.56 4.56
C ALA A 104 -10.66 8.04 3.96
N SER A 105 -10.77 6.73 3.71
CA SER A 105 -11.91 6.07 3.06
C SER A 105 -13.04 5.71 4.01
N ARG A 106 -12.72 5.53 5.31
CA ARG A 106 -13.59 4.88 6.31
C ARG A 106 -13.97 3.44 5.93
N ASP A 107 -13.15 2.80 5.12
CA ASP A 107 -13.35 1.46 4.59
C ASP A 107 -12.10 0.59 4.87
N GLU A 108 -12.29 -0.45 5.69
CA GLU A 108 -11.26 -1.42 6.09
C GLU A 108 -10.83 -2.31 4.91
N GLU A 109 -11.78 -2.70 4.04
CA GLU A 109 -11.52 -3.56 2.89
C GLU A 109 -10.66 -2.83 1.85
N GLU A 110 -10.99 -1.57 1.58
CA GLU A 110 -10.17 -0.70 0.73
C GLU A 110 -8.76 -0.53 1.32
N GLY A 111 -8.65 -0.37 2.64
CA GLY A 111 -7.37 -0.33 3.35
C GLY A 111 -6.50 -1.55 3.08
N LEU A 112 -7.07 -2.75 3.26
CA LEU A 112 -6.37 -4.02 3.04
C LEU A 112 -5.96 -4.21 1.58
N ARG A 113 -6.86 -3.91 0.64
CA ARG A 113 -6.62 -4.01 -0.80
C ARG A 113 -5.45 -3.11 -1.23
N VAL A 114 -5.45 -1.86 -0.78
CA VAL A 114 -4.41 -0.88 -1.13
C VAL A 114 -3.08 -1.21 -0.47
N ALA A 115 -3.08 -1.62 0.80
CA ALA A 115 -1.87 -2.04 1.50
C ALA A 115 -1.22 -3.27 0.87
N THR A 116 -2.03 -4.22 0.39
CA THR A 116 -1.55 -5.41 -0.33
C THR A 116 -0.86 -5.01 -1.64
N ARG A 117 -1.47 -4.10 -2.41
CA ARG A 117 -0.86 -3.56 -3.62
C ARG A 117 0.41 -2.77 -3.35
N ALA A 118 0.44 -1.97 -2.29
CA ALA A 118 1.63 -1.24 -1.87
C ALA A 118 2.77 -2.20 -1.48
N ALA A 119 2.45 -3.28 -0.76
CA ALA A 119 3.43 -4.29 -0.40
C ALA A 119 3.97 -5.06 -1.61
N GLN A 120 3.13 -5.35 -2.60
CA GLN A 120 3.56 -5.94 -3.89
C GLN A 120 4.51 -4.99 -4.62
N TRP A 121 4.11 -3.73 -4.77
CA TRP A 121 4.94 -2.70 -5.40
C TRP A 121 6.30 -2.56 -4.70
N MET A 122 6.34 -2.50 -3.37
CA MET A 122 7.60 -2.44 -2.61
C MET A 122 8.54 -3.63 -2.84
N ARG A 123 8.01 -4.81 -3.20
CA ARG A 123 8.82 -5.97 -3.57
C ARG A 123 9.32 -5.89 -5.00
N GLU A 124 8.50 -5.35 -5.90
CA GLU A 124 8.86 -5.18 -7.31
C GLU A 124 9.97 -4.12 -7.48
N ILE A 125 9.88 -3.02 -6.71
CA ILE A 125 10.90 -1.95 -6.73
C ILE A 125 12.01 -2.13 -5.68
N GLY A 126 11.80 -3.04 -4.73
CA GLY A 126 12.85 -3.55 -3.87
C GLY A 126 13.74 -4.49 -4.67
N ILE A 127 14.60 -3.94 -5.54
CA ILE A 127 15.54 -4.71 -6.36
C ILE A 127 16.28 -5.73 -5.46
N PRO A 128 16.36 -7.00 -5.88
CA PRO A 128 16.98 -8.10 -5.13
C PRO A 128 18.42 -7.77 -4.74
N ASP A 129 18.84 -8.39 -3.65
CA ASP A 129 20.23 -8.52 -3.20
C ASP A 129 21.14 -8.74 -4.42
N GLU A 130 21.89 -7.71 -4.85
CA GLU A 130 22.88 -7.85 -5.90
C GLU A 130 24.08 -8.61 -5.32
N THR A 131 24.17 -9.90 -5.67
CA THR A 131 25.38 -10.73 -5.88
C THR A 131 26.33 -10.94 -4.69
N ASP A 132 26.35 -12.17 -4.17
CA ASP A 132 27.62 -12.87 -3.91
C ASP A 132 27.88 -13.77 -5.13
N ASP A 133 28.86 -13.40 -5.95
CA ASP A 133 29.46 -14.19 -7.04
C ASP A 133 30.96 -14.37 -6.71
#